data_AF-A0A1Y5PUZ9-F1
#
_entry.id   AF-A0A1Y5PUZ9-F1
#
_cell.length_a   1.000
_cell.length_b   1.000
_cell.length_c   1.000
_cell.angle_alpha   90.00
_cell.angle_beta   90.00
_cell.angle_gamma   90.00
#
_symmetry.space_group_name_H-M   'P 1'
#
loop_
_entity.id
_entity.type
_entity.pdbx_description
1 polymer ?
#
loop_
_entity_poly.entity_id
_entity_poly.type
_entity_poly.pdbx_seq_one_letter_code
_entity_poly.pdbx_strand_id
1 'polypeptide(L)'
;MAARVARAALAARPAGGYGSSVRFWEARVFDGRKPPSDVAEQAGVTSRWLTLTTNVTMGDGFLTAVSLIDANGGAPSAGMTPPVIVRRDWDESD
;
A
#
# COMPACT_ATOMS: atom_id res chain seq x y z
N MET A 1 -23.36 -4.24 7.00
CA MET A 1 -23.28 -2.78 7.25
C MET A 1 -21.85 -2.18 7.13
N ALA A 2 -20.76 -2.97 7.21
CA ALA A 2 -19.37 -2.45 7.18
C ALA A 2 -18.89 -1.90 5.81
N ALA A 3 -19.28 -2.52 4.69
CA ALA A 3 -18.75 -2.16 3.37
C ALA A 3 -19.11 -0.73 2.90
N ARG A 4 -20.24 -0.16 3.36
CA ARG A 4 -20.64 1.22 3.01
C ARG A 4 -19.72 2.25 3.66
N VAL A 5 -19.35 2.04 4.92
CA VAL A 5 -18.46 2.93 5.68
C VAL A 5 -17.05 2.87 5.12
N ALA A 6 -16.56 1.67 4.78
CA ALA A 6 -15.25 1.50 4.14
C ALA A 6 -15.17 2.25 2.79
N ARG A 7 -16.19 2.12 1.93
CA ARG A 7 -16.25 2.86 0.66
C ARG A 7 -16.29 4.37 0.86
N ALA A 8 -17.08 4.85 1.83
CA ALA A 8 -17.12 6.27 2.16
C ALA A 8 -15.77 6.80 2.67
N ALA A 9 -15.04 5.99 3.44
CA ALA A 9 -13.70 6.36 3.91
C ALA A 9 -12.69 6.45 2.77
N LEU A 10 -12.72 5.52 1.82
CA LEU A 10 -11.90 5.59 0.61
C LEU A 10 -12.25 6.83 -0.24
N ALA A 11 -13.54 7.13 -0.40
CA ALA A 11 -14.00 8.28 -1.18
C ALA A 11 -13.64 9.63 -0.52
N ALA A 12 -13.58 9.68 0.82
CA ALA A 12 -13.22 10.88 1.57
C ALA A 12 -11.71 11.08 1.75
N ARG A 13 -10.87 10.21 1.16
CA ARG A 13 -9.41 10.30 1.30
C ARG A 13 -8.90 11.62 0.72
N PRO A 14 -8.18 12.45 1.51
CA PRO A 14 -7.55 13.67 0.98
C PRO A 14 -6.57 13.35 -0.15
N ALA A 15 -6.39 14.27 -1.10
CA ALA A 15 -5.47 14.07 -2.23
C ALA A 15 -4.04 13.74 -1.78
N GLY A 16 -3.53 14.46 -0.77
CA GLY A 16 -2.22 14.19 -0.15
C GLY A 16 -2.20 13.02 0.86
N GLY A 17 -3.33 12.33 1.07
CA GLY A 17 -3.50 11.33 2.12
C GLY A 17 -3.73 11.94 3.51
N TYR A 18 -3.82 11.08 4.53
CA TYR A 18 -4.12 11.49 5.90
C TYR A 18 -2.91 11.99 6.69
N GLY A 19 -1.69 11.62 6.29
CA GLY A 19 -0.44 12.02 6.95
C GLY A 19 -0.15 11.33 8.29
N SER A 20 -1.16 10.83 9.00
CA SER A 20 -0.99 9.98 10.18
C SER A 20 -2.19 9.05 10.38
N SER A 21 -2.00 7.95 11.11
CA SER A 21 -3.07 7.02 11.51
C SER A 21 -4.12 7.71 12.39
N VAL A 22 -3.69 8.62 13.26
CA VAL A 22 -4.58 9.45 14.10
C VAL A 22 -5.53 10.26 13.23
N ARG A 23 -5.00 11.01 12.25
CA ARG A 23 -5.82 11.82 11.33
C ARG A 23 -6.75 10.99 10.46
N PHE A 24 -6.38 9.75 10.14
CA PHE A 24 -7.27 8.81 9.48
C PHE A 24 -8.49 8.51 10.35
N TRP A 25 -8.30 8.14 11.62
CA TRP A 25 -9.41 7.82 12.53
C TRP A 25 -10.23 9.03 13.01
N GLU A 26 -9.70 10.25 12.89
CA GLU A 26 -10.43 11.49 13.15
C GLU A 26 -11.31 11.97 11.99
N ALA A 27 -11.26 11.29 10.84
CA ALA A 27 -12.12 11.64 9.72
C ALA A 27 -13.60 11.43 10.08
N ARG A 28 -14.46 12.38 9.68
CA ARG A 28 -15.91 12.41 10.00
C ARG A 28 -16.65 11.11 9.69
N VAL A 29 -16.19 10.35 8.69
CA VAL A 29 -16.76 9.05 8.32
C VAL A 29 -16.70 8.00 9.46
N PHE A 30 -15.80 8.21 10.43
CA PHE A 30 -15.59 7.37 11.62
C PHE A 30 -16.17 7.97 12.90
N ASP A 31 -16.95 9.06 12.83
CA ASP A 31 -17.58 9.64 14.01
C ASP A 31 -18.41 8.59 14.77
N GLY A 32 -18.17 8.48 16.08
CA GLY A 32 -18.78 7.46 16.95
C GLY A 32 -18.25 6.03 16.75
N ARG A 33 -17.16 5.83 15.99
CA ARG A 33 -16.58 4.51 15.66
C ARG A 33 -15.05 4.47 15.81
N LYS A 34 -14.51 5.24 16.75
CA LYS A 34 -13.06 5.23 17.02
C LYS A 34 -12.66 3.88 17.62
N PRO A 35 -11.70 3.17 17.01
CA PRO A 35 -11.23 1.91 17.55
C PRO A 35 -10.43 2.12 18.84
N PRO A 36 -10.24 1.08 19.65
CA PRO A 36 -9.23 1.05 20.71
C PRO A 36 -7.83 1.45 20.20
N SER A 37 -6.98 1.98 21.08
CA SER A 37 -5.69 2.57 20.68
C SER A 37 -4.74 1.59 20.00
N ASP A 38 -4.68 0.35 20.47
CA ASP A 38 -3.90 -0.74 19.88
C ASP A 38 -4.35 -1.10 18.45
N VAL A 39 -5.66 -1.07 18.20
CA VAL A 39 -6.22 -1.27 16.86
C VAL A 39 -5.98 -0.04 15.98
N ALA A 40 -6.02 1.16 16.56
CA ALA A 40 -5.79 2.40 15.84
C ALA A 40 -4.37 2.47 15.25
N GLU A 41 -3.38 1.96 16.00
CA GLU A 41 -1.96 1.91 15.62
C GLU A 41 -1.65 0.93 14.48
N GLN A 42 -2.48 -0.08 14.26
CA GLN A 42 -2.29 -1.04 13.17
C GLN A 42 -2.51 -0.41 11.78
N ALA A 43 -3.24 0.71 11.71
CA ALA A 43 -3.48 1.40 10.45
C ALA A 43 -2.22 2.16 9.97
N GLY A 44 -1.45 1.53 9.10
CA GLY A 44 -0.34 2.19 8.42
C GLY A 44 -0.83 3.20 7.37
N VAL A 45 -0.27 4.41 7.38
CA VAL A 45 -0.49 5.43 6.32
C VAL A 45 0.66 5.51 5.30
N THR A 46 1.67 4.67 5.50
CA THR A 46 2.80 4.44 4.60
C THR A 46 2.92 2.94 4.33
N SER A 47 3.57 2.56 3.23
CA SER A 47 3.89 1.16 2.94
C SER A 47 5.38 0.96 2.81
N ARG A 48 5.89 -0.10 3.45
CA ARG A 48 7.24 -0.63 3.19
C ARG A 48 7.26 -1.53 1.95
N TRP A 49 6.14 -2.18 1.65
CA TRP A 49 6.06 -3.20 0.61
C TRP A 49 5.35 -2.64 -0.62
N LEU A 50 6.00 -2.78 -1.77
CA LEU A 50 5.47 -2.32 -3.05
C LEU A 50 5.47 -3.47 -4.04
N THR A 51 4.40 -3.59 -4.83
CA THR A 51 4.38 -4.50 -5.98
C THR A 51 4.67 -3.70 -7.24
N LEU A 52 5.63 -4.15 -8.04
CA LEU A 52 5.93 -3.62 -9.35
C LEU A 52 5.54 -4.65 -10.42
N THR A 53 4.59 -4.29 -11.27
CA THR A 53 4.23 -5.06 -12.46
C THR A 53 4.97 -4.48 -13.67
N THR A 54 5.84 -5.27 -14.26
CA THR A 54 6.63 -4.90 -15.45
C THR A 54 6.08 -5.66 -16.64
N ASN A 55 5.66 -4.92 -17.67
CA ASN A 55 5.26 -5.49 -18.95
C ASN A 55 6.31 -5.10 -20.00
N VAL A 56 6.84 -6.08 -20.70
CA VAL A 56 7.84 -5.90 -21.76
C VAL A 56 7.28 -6.46 -23.05
N THR A 57 7.40 -5.70 -24.14
CA THR A 57 7.12 -6.15 -25.50
C THR A 57 8.44 -6.24 -26.25
N MET A 58 8.71 -7.39 -26.87
CA MET A 58 9.92 -7.63 -27.65
C MET A 58 9.57 -8.36 -28.94
N GLY A 59 9.60 -7.64 -30.07
CA GLY A 59 9.11 -8.19 -31.34
C GLY A 59 7.62 -8.51 -31.23
N ASP A 60 7.28 -9.78 -31.45
CA ASP A 60 5.95 -10.37 -31.28
C ASP A 60 5.70 -10.99 -29.90
N GLY A 61 6.72 -11.05 -29.03
CA GLY A 61 6.62 -11.60 -27.68
C GLY A 61 6.21 -10.58 -26.61
N PHE A 62 5.52 -11.09 -25.58
CA PHE A 62 5.15 -10.36 -24.37
C PHE A 62 5.69 -11.07 -23.13
N LEU A 63 6.14 -10.29 -22.15
CA LEU A 63 6.61 -10.80 -20.87
C LEU A 63 6.04 -9.94 -19.75
N THR A 64 5.41 -10.59 -18.77
CA THR A 64 4.94 -9.94 -17.54
C THR A 64 5.70 -10.45 -16.34
N ALA A 65 6.23 -9.52 -15.54
CA ALA A 65 6.89 -9.80 -14.27
C ALA A 65 6.16 -9.09 -13.14
N VAL A 66 5.93 -9.79 -12.03
CA VAL A 66 5.44 -9.19 -10.79
C VAL A 66 6.55 -9.29 -9.74
N SER A 67 7.09 -8.15 -9.32
CA SER A 67 8.17 -8.07 -8.33
C SER A 67 7.67 -7.49 -7.02
N LEU A 68 8.00 -8.12 -5.89
CA LEU A 68 7.82 -7.56 -4.56
C LEU A 68 9.08 -6.78 -4.16
N ILE A 69 8.91 -5.52 -3.81
CA ILE A 69 9.97 -4.59 -3.41
C ILE A 69 9.86 -4.31 -1.91
N ASP A 70 10.97 -4.45 -1.19
CA ASP A 70 11.18 -3.84 0.12
C ASP A 70 11.70 -2.41 -0.08
N ALA A 71 10.86 -1.42 0.16
CA ALA A 71 11.22 0.00 0.04
C ALA A 71 12.30 0.43 1.03
N ASN A 72 12.47 -0.31 2.13
CA ASN A 72 13.51 -0.02 3.13
C ASN A 72 14.80 -0.79 2.87
N GLY A 73 14.90 -1.61 1.82
CA GLY A 73 16.15 -2.32 1.53
C GLY A 73 16.69 -3.18 2.69
N GLY A 74 15.80 -3.81 3.47
CA GLY A 74 16.16 -4.56 4.69
C GLY A 74 16.33 -3.71 5.95
N ALA A 75 16.42 -2.37 5.84
CA ALA A 75 16.62 -1.49 6.98
C ALA A 75 15.35 -1.30 7.85
N PRO A 76 15.50 -0.84 9.11
CA PRO A 76 14.36 -0.54 9.98
C PRO A 76 13.46 0.58 9.45
N SER A 77 14.01 1.55 8.71
CA SER A 77 13.29 2.72 8.21
C SER A 77 13.73 3.09 6.79
N ALA A 78 12.87 3.85 6.10
CA ALA A 78 13.11 4.30 4.73
C ALA A 78 14.30 5.27 4.64
N GLY A 79 15.03 5.23 3.53
CA GLY A 79 16.14 6.15 3.22
C GLY A 79 17.50 5.75 3.79
N MET A 80 17.58 4.68 4.59
CA MET A 80 18.86 4.17 5.12
C MET A 80 19.60 3.27 4.13
N THR A 81 18.88 2.47 3.35
CA THR A 81 19.43 1.63 2.28
C THR A 81 18.55 1.75 1.04
N PRO A 82 19.10 1.47 -0.16
CA PRO A 82 18.31 1.46 -1.39
C PRO A 82 17.22 0.39 -1.38
N PRO A 83 16.06 0.62 -2.00
CA PRO A 83 15.03 -0.41 -2.18
C PRO A 83 15.57 -1.65 -2.90
N VAL A 84 15.08 -2.84 -2.51
CA VAL A 84 15.50 -4.12 -3.11
C VAL A 84 14.31 -4.97 -3.53
N ILE A 85 14.48 -5.75 -4.60
CA ILE A 85 13.52 -6.78 -5.00
C ILE A 85 13.76 -8.01 -4.15
N VAL A 86 12.74 -8.45 -3.40
CA VAL A 86 12.83 -9.60 -2.50
C VAL A 86 12.17 -10.86 -3.07
N ARG A 87 11.30 -10.69 -4.08
CA ARG A 87 10.67 -11.78 -4.81
C ARG A 87 10.33 -11.30 -6.23
N ARG A 88 10.41 -12.21 -7.19
CA ARG A 88 9.93 -12.01 -8.55
C ARG A 88 9.20 -13.26 -9.02
N ASP A 89 7.98 -13.05 -9.50
CA ASP A 89 7.17 -14.04 -10.18
C ASP A 89 7.07 -13.65 -11.65
N TRP A 90 7.21 -14.62 -12.55
CA TRP A 90 7.04 -14.44 -13.99
C TRP A 90 5.73 -15.09 -14.38
N ASP A 91 4.95 -14.39 -15.20
CA ASP A 91 3.81 -14.99 -15.86
C ASP A 91 4.23 -15.36 -17.28
N GLU A 92 4.08 -16.64 -17.63
CA GLU A 92 4.14 -17.08 -19.01
C GLU A 92 2.75 -16.82 -19.58
N SER A 93 2.52 -15.60 -20.08
CA SER A 93 1.32 -15.34 -20.87
C SER A 93 1.48 -16.06 -22.21
N ASP A 94 0.80 -17.21 -22.34
CA ASP A 94 0.53 -17.89 -23.62
C ASP A 94 -0.23 -16.99 -24.61
#